data_AF-A0A2W6K4Y2-F1
#
_entry.id   AF-A0A2W6K4Y2-F1
#
_cell.length_a   1.000
_cell.length_b   1.000
_cell.length_c   1.000
_cell.angle_alpha   90.00
_cell.angle_beta   90.00
_cell.angle_gamma   90.00
#
_symmetry.space_group_name_H-M   'P 1'
#
loop_
_entity.id
_entity.type
_entity.pdbx_description
1 polymer ?
#
loop_
_entity_poly.entity_id
_entity_poly.type
_entity_poly.pdbx_seq_one_letter_code
_entity_poly.pdbx_strand_id
1 'polypeptide(L)'
;MNAHIAPADSRSLRLKAATRDSHGALDKRIMAGDIFADRSNFARFLRVQYRFHRSIDALYANPALDALLPDLGERRRLTQVARDLQDLEQTLPGTDIAPLPSDLALPAALGWLYVAEGSNLGGTVLYKMAAKLGLDRDFGARHLAAHPDGAARHWREFTAALDAVPLSAEQEQQVIDAADAAFRSVHGHVEVEFA
;
A
#
# COMPACT_ATOMS: atom_id res chain seq x y z
N MET A 1 26.32 -13.98 -16.10
CA MET A 1 25.42 -13.58 -17.20
C MET A 1 24.28 -12.81 -16.58
N ASN A 2 24.32 -11.48 -16.63
CA ASN A 2 23.20 -10.66 -16.15
C ASN A 2 22.17 -10.61 -17.28
N ALA A 3 21.08 -11.34 -17.14
CA ALA A 3 19.95 -11.20 -18.04
C ALA A 3 19.36 -9.80 -17.82
N HIS A 4 19.59 -8.89 -18.76
CA HIS A 4 18.80 -7.68 -18.86
C HIS A 4 17.38 -8.12 -19.24
N ILE A 5 16.48 -8.15 -18.25
CA ILE A 5 15.05 -8.34 -18.48
C ILE A 5 14.60 -7.18 -19.38
N ALA A 6 14.08 -7.50 -20.56
CA ALA A 6 13.56 -6.48 -21.45
C ALA A 6 12.45 -5.68 -20.74
N PRO A 7 12.33 -4.36 -20.96
CA PRO A 7 11.34 -3.52 -20.25
C PRO A 7 9.89 -3.95 -20.44
N ALA A 8 9.56 -4.87 -21.35
CA ALA A 8 8.22 -5.38 -21.57
C ALA A 8 7.85 -6.58 -20.67
N ASP A 9 8.83 -7.20 -19.98
CA ASP A 9 8.65 -8.46 -19.23
C ASP A 9 8.97 -8.32 -17.73
N SER A 10 9.09 -7.11 -17.18
CA SER A 10 9.43 -6.92 -15.78
C SER A 10 8.33 -7.41 -14.82
N ARG A 11 8.72 -7.90 -13.65
CA ARG A 11 7.79 -8.39 -12.61
C ARG A 11 6.78 -7.31 -12.23
N SER A 12 7.22 -6.07 -12.04
CA SER A 12 6.38 -4.91 -11.74
C SER A 12 5.31 -4.64 -12.81
N LEU A 13 5.62 -4.83 -14.10
CA LEU A 13 4.62 -4.70 -15.17
C LEU A 13 3.63 -5.85 -15.20
N ARG A 14 4.09 -7.10 -14.99
CA ARG A 14 3.20 -8.26 -14.88
C ARG A 14 2.24 -8.11 -13.69
N LEU A 15 2.73 -7.65 -12.55
CA LEU A 15 1.92 -7.31 -11.38
C LEU A 15 0.88 -6.25 -11.71
N LYS A 16 1.29 -5.13 -12.33
CA LYS A 16 0.37 -4.07 -12.76
C LYS A 16 -0.73 -4.58 -13.68
N ALA A 17 -0.39 -5.45 -14.63
CA ALA A 17 -1.34 -6.05 -15.56
C ALA A 17 -2.31 -7.01 -14.83
N ALA A 18 -1.77 -7.90 -14.00
CA ALA A 18 -2.55 -8.91 -13.29
C ALA A 18 -3.51 -8.29 -12.26
N THR A 19 -3.08 -7.26 -11.53
CA THR A 19 -3.87 -6.64 -10.47
C THR A 19 -4.74 -5.47 -10.96
N ARG A 20 -4.82 -5.22 -12.27
CA ARG A 20 -5.53 -4.06 -12.83
C ARG A 20 -6.99 -4.03 -12.42
N ASP A 21 -7.66 -5.18 -12.51
CA ASP A 21 -9.10 -5.26 -12.26
C ASP A 21 -9.38 -5.17 -10.75
N SER A 22 -8.57 -5.82 -9.91
CA SER A 22 -8.58 -5.70 -8.44
C SER A 22 -8.40 -4.24 -7.99
N HIS A 23 -7.42 -3.53 -8.56
CA HIS A 23 -7.18 -2.10 -8.30
C HIS A 23 -8.38 -1.25 -8.73
N GLY A 24 -8.89 -1.44 -9.94
CA GLY A 24 -10.03 -0.67 -10.46
C GLY A 24 -11.32 -0.90 -9.66
N ALA A 25 -11.56 -2.12 -9.16
CA ALA A 25 -12.67 -2.41 -8.28
C ALA A 25 -12.55 -1.69 -6.93
N LEU A 26 -11.35 -1.73 -6.32
CA LEU A 26 -11.08 -1.05 -5.07
C LEU A 26 -11.25 0.48 -5.20
N ASP A 27 -10.70 1.09 -6.25
CA ASP A 27 -10.86 2.53 -6.50
C ASP A 27 -12.33 2.93 -6.59
N LYS A 28 -13.12 2.20 -7.40
CA LYS A 28 -14.55 2.47 -7.55
C LYS A 28 -15.28 2.36 -6.21
N ARG A 29 -14.93 1.35 -5.41
CA ARG A 29 -15.57 1.10 -4.12
C ARG A 29 -15.23 2.18 -3.07
N ILE A 30 -13.99 2.66 -3.05
CA ILE A 30 -13.55 3.79 -2.21
C ILE A 30 -14.30 5.06 -2.65
N MET A 31 -14.33 5.36 -3.95
CA MET A 31 -15.03 6.56 -4.45
C MET A 31 -16.53 6.52 -4.21
N ALA A 32 -17.16 5.34 -4.27
CA ALA A 32 -18.57 5.16 -3.92
C ALA A 32 -18.86 5.43 -2.42
N GLY A 33 -17.85 5.35 -1.56
CA GLY A 33 -17.94 5.74 -0.15
C GLY A 33 -17.88 7.25 0.10
N ASP A 34 -17.73 8.06 -0.95
CA ASP A 34 -17.65 9.53 -0.90
C ASP A 34 -16.72 10.05 0.21
N ILE A 35 -15.46 9.58 0.18
CA ILE A 35 -14.46 9.81 1.24
C ILE A 35 -14.08 11.29 1.43
N PHE A 36 -14.52 12.18 0.53
CA PHE A 36 -14.25 13.61 0.57
C PHE A 36 -15.49 14.45 0.91
N ALA A 37 -16.62 13.82 1.26
CA ALA A 37 -17.83 14.53 1.68
C ALA A 37 -17.57 15.39 2.93
N ASP A 38 -16.90 14.81 3.92
CA ASP A 38 -16.49 15.47 5.16
C ASP A 38 -15.33 14.71 5.83
N ARG A 39 -14.85 15.23 6.97
CA ARG A 39 -13.77 14.61 7.74
C ARG A 39 -14.16 13.28 8.39
N SER A 40 -15.43 13.02 8.63
CA SER A 40 -15.92 11.75 9.18
C SER A 40 -15.82 10.63 8.14
N ASN A 41 -16.22 10.90 6.90
CA ASN A 41 -16.04 9.98 5.78
C ASN A 41 -14.55 9.76 5.47
N PHE A 42 -13.74 10.82 5.52
CA PHE A 42 -12.29 10.68 5.35
C PHE A 42 -11.66 9.85 6.47
N ALA A 43 -12.13 9.99 7.72
CA ALA A 43 -11.72 9.15 8.84
C ALA A 43 -12.02 7.67 8.60
N ARG A 44 -13.16 7.30 7.98
CA ARG A 44 -13.42 5.90 7.58
C ARG A 44 -12.36 5.39 6.61
N PHE A 45 -11.95 6.21 5.63
CA PHE A 45 -10.84 5.88 4.74
C PHE A 45 -9.51 5.71 5.51
N LEU A 46 -9.17 6.60 6.45
CA LEU A 46 -7.99 6.45 7.30
C LEU A 46 -8.02 5.15 8.12
N ARG A 47 -9.20 4.72 8.57
CA ARG A 47 -9.36 3.45 9.30
C ARG A 47 -9.09 2.23 8.41
N VAL A 48 -9.49 2.27 7.14
CA VAL A 48 -9.09 1.27 6.12
C VAL A 48 -7.57 1.23 5.97
N GLN A 49 -6.95 2.40 5.77
CA GLN A 49 -5.50 2.54 5.61
C GLN A 49 -4.76 2.01 6.85
N TYR A 50 -5.25 2.30 8.05
CA TYR A 50 -4.64 1.86 9.29
C TYR A 50 -4.64 0.34 9.41
N ARG A 51 -5.78 -0.31 9.14
CA ARG A 51 -5.91 -1.77 9.20
C ARG A 51 -4.95 -2.47 8.23
N PHE A 52 -4.89 -1.98 6.99
CA PHE A 52 -3.99 -2.53 6.00
C PHE A 52 -2.53 -2.34 6.40
N HIS A 53 -2.14 -1.11 6.77
CA HIS A 53 -0.77 -0.81 7.17
C HIS A 53 -0.34 -1.54 8.45
N ARG A 54 -1.26 -1.80 9.37
CA ARG A 54 -1.00 -2.61 10.57
C ARG A 54 -0.72 -4.06 10.21
N SER A 55 -1.48 -4.63 9.26
CA SER A 55 -1.33 -6.03 8.85
C SER A 55 0.03 -6.31 8.21
N ILE A 56 0.59 -5.35 7.48
CA ILE A 56 1.88 -5.47 6.77
C ILE A 56 3.06 -4.86 7.53
N ASP A 57 2.82 -4.33 8.72
CA ASP A 57 3.78 -3.51 9.47
C ASP A 57 5.10 -4.24 9.78
N ALA A 58 5.00 -5.53 10.11
CA ALA A 58 6.14 -6.39 10.39
C ALA A 58 7.00 -6.64 9.14
N LEU A 59 6.44 -6.56 7.93
CA LEU A 59 7.20 -6.72 6.68
C LEU A 59 8.21 -5.58 6.53
N TYR A 60 7.83 -4.35 6.87
CA TYR A 60 8.70 -3.18 6.81
C TYR A 60 9.85 -3.21 7.83
N ALA A 61 9.74 -4.04 8.86
CA ALA A 61 10.77 -4.21 9.88
C ALA A 61 11.59 -5.50 9.70
N ASN A 62 11.35 -6.27 8.64
CA ASN A 62 12.00 -7.56 8.42
C ASN A 62 13.41 -7.35 7.81
N PRO A 63 14.49 -7.75 8.50
CA PRO A 63 15.86 -7.55 8.01
C PRO A 63 16.16 -8.24 6.67
N ALA A 64 15.52 -9.38 6.39
CA ALA A 64 15.72 -10.09 5.14
C ALA A 64 15.06 -9.37 3.95
N LEU A 65 13.95 -8.65 4.18
CA LEU A 65 13.30 -7.83 3.16
C LEU A 65 14.05 -6.50 2.98
N ASP A 66 14.52 -5.89 4.06
CA ASP A 66 15.32 -4.66 4.03
C ASP A 66 16.63 -4.84 3.24
N ALA A 67 17.27 -6.02 3.35
CA ALA A 67 18.44 -6.36 2.55
C ALA A 67 18.17 -6.48 1.03
N LEU A 68 16.91 -6.65 0.62
CA LEU A 68 16.49 -6.78 -0.78
C LEU A 68 15.86 -5.50 -1.33
N LEU A 69 15.22 -4.72 -0.47
CA LEU A 69 14.43 -3.55 -0.80
C LEU A 69 15.00 -2.34 -0.05
N PRO A 70 15.79 -1.48 -0.71
CA PRO A 70 16.41 -0.34 -0.07
C PRO A 70 15.40 0.58 0.63
N ASP A 71 15.81 1.07 1.79
CA ASP A 71 15.09 2.04 2.62
C ASP A 71 13.70 1.53 3.06
N LEU A 72 13.54 0.21 3.22
CA LEU A 72 12.24 -0.39 3.50
C LEU A 72 11.62 0.18 4.78
N GLY A 73 12.42 0.30 5.85
CA GLY A 73 11.94 0.89 7.10
C GLY A 73 11.40 2.32 6.96
N GLU A 74 11.97 3.13 6.06
CA GLU A 74 11.58 4.53 5.82
C GLU A 74 10.25 4.66 5.06
N ARG A 75 9.87 3.62 4.32
CA ARG A 75 8.61 3.56 3.56
C ARG A 75 7.38 3.29 4.43
N ARG A 76 7.59 2.91 5.69
CA ARG A 76 6.55 2.53 6.64
C ARG A 76 5.59 3.69 6.93
N ARG A 77 4.28 3.46 6.73
CA ARG A 77 3.25 4.50 6.90
C ARG A 77 2.35 4.33 8.12
N LEU A 78 2.44 3.23 8.86
CA LEU A 78 1.51 2.96 9.97
C LEU A 78 1.44 4.11 10.99
N THR A 79 2.60 4.61 11.43
CA THR A 79 2.66 5.73 12.39
C THR A 79 2.08 7.03 11.82
N GLN A 80 2.20 7.25 10.51
CA GLN A 80 1.62 8.44 9.86
C GLN A 80 0.10 8.35 9.84
N VAL A 81 -0.46 7.20 9.45
CA VAL A 81 -1.92 6.97 9.46
C VAL A 81 -2.49 7.04 10.87
N ALA A 82 -1.78 6.52 11.88
CA ALA A 82 -2.20 6.61 13.27
C ALA A 82 -2.29 8.07 13.76
N ARG A 83 -1.33 8.92 13.36
CA ARG A 83 -1.37 10.35 13.65
C ARG A 83 -2.48 11.06 12.89
N ASP A 84 -2.73 10.69 11.64
CA ASP A 84 -3.83 11.25 10.86
C ASP A 84 -5.20 10.96 11.51
N LEU A 85 -5.38 9.75 12.04
CA LEU A 85 -6.57 9.40 12.83
C LEU A 85 -6.67 10.23 14.11
N GLN A 86 -5.56 10.44 14.80
CA GLN A 86 -5.51 11.28 16.00
C GLN A 86 -5.85 12.74 15.70
N ASP A 87 -5.35 13.30 14.59
CA ASP A 87 -5.65 14.67 14.13
C ASP A 87 -7.16 14.85 13.89
N LEU A 88 -7.88 13.76 13.51
CA LEU A 88 -9.33 13.74 13.34
C LEU A 88 -10.10 13.20 14.57
N GLU A 89 -9.44 13.14 15.73
CA GLU A 89 -10.00 12.71 17.02
C GLU A 89 -10.62 11.30 16.97
N GLN A 90 -10.09 10.43 16.10
CA GLN A 90 -10.57 9.06 15.92
C GLN A 90 -9.81 8.08 16.82
N THR A 91 -10.53 7.07 17.32
CA THR A 91 -9.90 5.91 17.93
C THR A 91 -9.29 5.01 16.87
N LEU A 92 -8.14 4.40 17.20
CA LEU A 92 -7.52 3.44 16.30
C LEU A 92 -8.40 2.19 16.19
N PRO A 93 -8.60 1.64 14.98
CA PRO A 93 -9.25 0.35 14.80
C PRO A 93 -8.67 -0.75 15.70
N GLY A 94 -9.57 -1.60 16.23
CA GLY A 94 -9.24 -2.74 17.10
C GLY A 94 -8.47 -3.86 16.39
N THR A 95 -8.59 -5.09 16.89
CA THR A 95 -7.86 -6.27 16.40
C THR A 95 -8.01 -6.49 14.89
N ASP A 96 -6.94 -7.00 14.27
CA ASP A 96 -6.94 -7.33 12.85
C ASP A 96 -7.94 -8.45 12.56
N ILE A 97 -8.68 -8.26 11.47
CA ILE A 97 -9.74 -9.17 11.03
C ILE A 97 -9.14 -10.44 10.43
N ALA A 98 -7.95 -10.32 9.85
CA ALA A 98 -7.15 -11.42 9.32
C ALA A 98 -5.66 -11.01 9.28
N PRO A 99 -4.90 -11.15 10.39
CA PRO A 99 -3.50 -10.79 10.41
C PRO A 99 -2.68 -11.68 9.46
N LEU A 100 -1.64 -11.11 8.85
CA LEU A 100 -0.69 -11.91 8.07
C LEU A 100 0.11 -12.85 8.99
N PRO A 101 0.44 -14.07 8.52
CA PRO A 101 1.41 -14.92 9.20
C PRO A 101 2.73 -14.20 9.40
N SER A 102 3.36 -14.38 10.57
CA SER A 102 4.65 -13.77 10.91
C SER A 102 5.81 -14.31 10.07
N ASP A 103 5.65 -15.49 9.47
CA ASP A 103 6.63 -16.24 8.68
C ASP A 103 6.27 -16.25 7.18
N LEU A 104 5.65 -15.17 6.70
CA LEU A 104 5.23 -15.05 5.30
C LEU A 104 6.39 -15.31 4.34
N ALA A 105 6.19 -16.24 3.39
CA ALA A 105 7.19 -16.57 2.38
C ALA A 105 7.58 -15.34 1.56
N LEU A 106 8.85 -15.25 1.15
CA LEU A 106 9.40 -14.10 0.42
C LEU A 106 8.51 -13.64 -0.77
N PRO A 107 8.04 -14.52 -1.68
CA PRO A 107 7.21 -14.07 -2.80
C PRO A 107 5.91 -13.40 -2.35
N ALA A 108 5.29 -13.94 -1.30
CA ALA A 108 4.09 -13.35 -0.74
C ALA A 108 4.38 -11.97 -0.14
N ALA A 109 5.43 -11.82 0.66
CA ALA A 109 5.82 -10.54 1.23
C ALA A 109 6.06 -9.46 0.16
N LEU A 110 6.73 -9.82 -0.94
CA LEU A 110 6.95 -8.93 -2.08
C LEU A 110 5.63 -8.47 -2.73
N GLY A 111 4.65 -9.36 -2.88
CA GLY A 111 3.32 -9.03 -3.43
C GLY A 111 2.56 -8.04 -2.55
N TRP A 112 2.57 -8.23 -1.23
CA TRP A 112 1.94 -7.30 -0.27
C TRP A 112 2.63 -5.92 -0.26
N LEU A 113 3.96 -5.90 -0.26
CA LEU A 113 4.73 -4.66 -0.34
C LEU A 113 4.48 -3.93 -1.67
N TYR A 114 4.35 -4.65 -2.80
CA TYR A 114 4.01 -4.03 -4.08
C TYR A 114 2.69 -3.24 -4.02
N VAL A 115 1.64 -3.82 -3.42
CA VAL A 115 0.34 -3.14 -3.28
C VAL A 115 0.45 -1.93 -2.34
N ALA A 116 1.17 -2.08 -1.23
CA ALA A 116 1.36 -1.00 -0.27
C ALA A 116 2.18 0.17 -0.83
N GLU A 117 3.27 -0.10 -1.53
CA GLU A 117 4.09 0.92 -2.16
C GLU A 117 3.41 1.54 -3.38
N GLY A 118 2.63 0.75 -4.14
CA GLY A 118 1.87 1.24 -5.29
C GLY A 118 0.79 2.25 -4.92
N SER A 119 0.14 2.09 -3.76
CA SER A 119 -0.89 3.02 -3.30
C SER A 119 -0.38 4.43 -3.00
N ASN A 120 0.93 4.64 -2.78
CA ASN A 120 1.52 5.97 -2.67
C ASN A 120 1.40 6.79 -3.97
N LEU A 121 1.49 6.14 -5.13
CA LEU A 121 1.42 6.83 -6.42
C LEU A 121 0.01 7.43 -6.63
N GLY A 122 -1.03 6.63 -6.37
CA GLY A 122 -2.43 7.07 -6.38
C GLY A 122 -2.75 8.06 -5.25
N GLY A 123 -2.09 7.91 -4.10
CA GLY A 123 -2.25 8.77 -2.93
C GLY A 123 -1.99 10.26 -3.22
N THR A 124 -1.16 10.59 -4.22
CA THR A 124 -0.91 11.99 -4.62
C THR A 124 -2.17 12.71 -5.12
N VAL A 125 -3.11 11.98 -5.75
CA VAL A 125 -4.40 12.54 -6.18
C VAL A 125 -5.29 12.73 -4.96
N LEU A 126 -5.36 11.72 -4.09
CA LEU A 126 -6.15 11.78 -2.86
C LEU A 126 -5.69 12.91 -1.94
N TYR A 127 -4.38 13.15 -1.82
CA TYR A 127 -3.80 14.25 -1.04
C TYR A 127 -4.33 15.60 -1.50
N LYS A 128 -4.37 15.84 -2.82
CA LYS A 128 -4.90 17.09 -3.39
C LYS A 128 -6.41 17.25 -3.11
N MET A 129 -7.15 16.15 -3.10
CA MET A 129 -8.58 16.18 -2.80
C MET A 129 -8.85 16.41 -1.30
N ALA A 130 -8.03 15.81 -0.43
CA ALA A 130 -8.10 15.97 1.02
C ALA A 130 -7.90 17.43 1.48
N ALA A 131 -7.15 18.23 0.71
CA ALA A 131 -7.00 19.67 0.96
C ALA A 131 -8.35 20.43 1.00
N LYS A 132 -9.39 19.94 0.31
CA LYS A 132 -10.75 20.52 0.37
C LYS A 132 -11.39 20.39 1.77
N LEU A 133 -10.93 19.43 2.56
CA LEU A 133 -11.32 19.20 3.94
C LEU A 133 -10.38 19.92 4.94
N GLY A 134 -9.44 20.73 4.44
CA GLY A 134 -8.38 21.35 5.24
C GLY A 134 -7.42 20.34 5.84
N LEU A 135 -7.12 19.26 5.11
CA LEU A 135 -6.16 18.23 5.50
C LEU A 135 -4.89 18.36 4.65
N ASP A 136 -3.75 18.16 5.28
CA ASP A 136 -2.43 18.26 4.65
C ASP A 136 -1.39 17.37 5.36
N ARG A 137 -0.13 17.56 5.00
CA ARG A 137 1.00 16.81 5.57
C ARG A 137 1.22 17.06 7.06
N ASP A 138 0.65 18.11 7.62
CA ASP A 138 0.79 18.51 9.01
C ASP A 138 -0.49 18.29 9.82
N PHE A 139 -1.60 17.94 9.16
CA PHE A 139 -2.88 17.65 9.80
C PHE A 139 -3.72 16.66 8.97
N GLY A 140 -3.89 15.43 9.45
CA GLY A 140 -4.88 14.47 8.94
C GLY A 140 -4.60 13.82 7.58
N ALA A 141 -3.56 14.22 6.84
CA ALA A 141 -3.18 13.60 5.56
C ALA A 141 -1.66 13.37 5.39
N ARG A 142 -0.93 13.17 6.51
CA ARG A 142 0.50 12.83 6.54
C ARG A 142 0.81 11.65 5.65
N HIS A 143 0.02 10.56 5.76
CA HIS A 143 0.29 9.31 5.05
C HIS A 143 0.11 9.41 3.53
N LEU A 144 -0.57 10.43 3.01
CA LEU A 144 -0.75 10.68 1.58
C LEU A 144 0.29 11.67 1.03
N ALA A 145 0.99 12.38 1.91
CA ALA A 145 2.00 13.34 1.49
C ALA A 145 3.16 12.61 0.83
N ALA A 146 3.42 12.92 -0.44
CA ALA A 146 4.53 12.34 -1.16
C ALA A 146 5.87 12.75 -0.53
N HIS A 147 6.87 11.86 -0.64
CA HIS A 147 8.24 12.21 -0.30
C HIS A 147 8.68 13.46 -1.08
N PRO A 148 9.50 14.37 -0.49
CA PRO A 148 10.01 15.56 -1.18
C PRO A 148 10.67 15.27 -2.54
N ASP A 149 11.36 14.12 -2.65
CA ASP A 149 12.00 13.67 -3.90
C ASP A 149 11.02 13.13 -4.96
N GLY A 150 9.73 13.04 -4.63
CA GLY A 150 8.62 12.71 -5.52
C GLY A 150 8.22 11.24 -5.53
N ALA A 151 6.91 10.98 -5.49
CA ALA A 151 6.33 9.63 -5.48
C ALA A 151 6.75 8.78 -6.70
N ALA A 152 6.85 9.37 -7.89
CA ALA A 152 7.23 8.64 -9.10
C ALA A 152 8.69 8.17 -9.09
N ARG A 153 9.59 8.90 -8.41
CA ARG A 153 10.98 8.47 -8.24
C ARG A 153 11.07 7.30 -7.28
N HIS A 154 10.47 7.44 -6.10
CA HIS A 154 10.43 6.40 -5.06
C HIS A 154 9.77 5.12 -5.55
N TRP A 155 8.74 5.23 -6.37
CA TRP A 155 8.10 4.09 -7.02
C TRP A 155 9.04 3.36 -7.98
N ARG A 156 9.75 4.10 -8.85
CA ARG A 156 10.73 3.50 -9.78
C ARG A 156 11.85 2.78 -9.04
N GLU A 157 12.39 3.39 -7.98
CA GLU A 157 13.44 2.79 -7.14
C GLU A 157 12.95 1.49 -6.48
N PHE A 158 11.75 1.52 -5.89
CA PHE A 158 11.13 0.32 -5.31
C PHE A 158 10.91 -0.77 -6.37
N THR A 159 10.30 -0.45 -7.52
CA THR A 159 10.04 -1.45 -8.56
C THR A 159 11.32 -2.01 -9.16
N ALA A 160 12.39 -1.21 -9.26
CA ALA A 160 13.68 -1.70 -9.75
C ALA A 160 14.30 -2.71 -8.77
N ALA A 161 14.26 -2.44 -7.46
CA ALA A 161 14.70 -3.38 -6.44
C ALA A 161 13.82 -4.64 -6.41
N LEU A 162 12.49 -4.46 -6.47
CA LEU A 162 11.53 -5.54 -6.57
C LEU A 162 11.81 -6.44 -7.78
N ASP A 163 12.05 -5.87 -8.97
CA ASP A 163 12.31 -6.61 -10.21
C ASP A 163 13.65 -7.35 -10.18
N ALA A 164 14.63 -6.86 -9.42
CA ALA A 164 15.96 -7.45 -9.30
C ALA A 164 16.02 -8.70 -8.40
N VAL A 165 15.01 -8.93 -7.55
CA VAL A 165 14.99 -10.13 -6.69
C VAL A 165 14.92 -11.40 -7.55
N PRO A 166 15.84 -12.38 -7.37
CA PRO A 166 15.82 -13.61 -8.14
C PRO A 166 14.72 -14.54 -7.63
N LEU A 167 13.79 -14.92 -8.51
CA LEU A 167 12.66 -15.82 -8.21
C LEU A 167 12.51 -16.89 -9.30
N SER A 168 12.02 -18.07 -8.94
CA SER A 168 11.57 -19.08 -9.91
C SER A 168 10.26 -18.68 -10.57
N ALA A 169 9.87 -19.36 -11.65
CA ALA A 169 8.58 -19.11 -12.32
C ALA A 169 7.37 -19.36 -11.39
N GLU A 170 7.47 -20.32 -10.48
CA GLU A 170 6.44 -20.62 -9.49
C GLU A 170 6.35 -19.50 -8.45
N GLN A 171 7.51 -19.01 -7.97
CA GLN A 171 7.57 -17.89 -7.04
C GLN A 171 7.03 -16.61 -7.66
N GLU A 172 7.33 -16.37 -8.94
CA GLU A 172 6.79 -15.26 -9.72
C GLU A 172 5.25 -15.24 -9.74
N GLN A 173 4.61 -16.41 -9.85
CA GLN A 173 3.15 -16.52 -9.74
C GLN A 173 2.67 -16.25 -8.30
N GLN A 174 3.40 -16.74 -7.29
CA GLN A 174 3.06 -16.49 -5.88
C GLN A 174 3.10 -15.00 -5.51
N VAL A 175 3.99 -14.20 -6.12
CA VAL A 175 4.00 -12.73 -5.93
C VAL A 175 2.68 -12.12 -6.43
N ILE A 176 2.20 -12.55 -7.60
CA ILE A 176 0.95 -12.07 -8.20
C ILE A 176 -0.25 -12.47 -7.34
N ASP A 177 -0.33 -13.75 -6.95
CA ASP A 177 -1.44 -14.25 -6.13
C ASP A 177 -1.51 -13.53 -4.78
N ALA A 178 -0.35 -13.20 -4.20
CA ALA A 178 -0.26 -12.44 -2.96
C ALA A 178 -0.63 -10.96 -3.12
N ALA A 179 -0.27 -10.32 -4.24
CA ALA A 179 -0.72 -8.96 -4.54
C ALA A 179 -2.24 -8.90 -4.68
N ASP A 180 -2.85 -9.87 -5.36
CA ASP A 180 -4.31 -9.98 -5.43
C ASP A 180 -4.95 -10.25 -4.05
N ALA A 181 -4.30 -11.07 -3.21
CA ALA A 181 -4.73 -11.27 -1.82
C ALA A 181 -4.67 -9.97 -1.00
N ALA A 182 -3.65 -9.15 -1.20
CA ALA A 182 -3.53 -7.84 -0.57
C ALA A 182 -4.66 -6.90 -0.99
N PHE A 183 -4.99 -6.81 -2.30
CA PHE A 183 -6.15 -6.05 -2.77
C PHE A 183 -7.46 -6.53 -2.16
N ARG A 184 -7.69 -7.84 -2.09
CA ARG A 184 -8.88 -8.42 -1.44
C ARG A 184 -8.95 -8.07 0.04
N SER A 185 -7.81 -8.06 0.74
CA SER A 185 -7.73 -7.65 2.14
C SER A 185 -8.11 -6.18 2.32
N VAL A 186 -7.60 -5.26 1.48
CA VAL A 186 -8.00 -3.85 1.53
C VAL A 186 -9.50 -3.71 1.25
N HIS A 187 -10.03 -4.42 0.26
CA HIS A 187 -11.46 -4.40 -0.03
C HIS A 187 -12.29 -4.89 1.18
N GLY A 188 -11.85 -5.94 1.88
CA GLY A 188 -12.49 -6.40 3.11
C GLY A 188 -12.49 -5.33 4.21
N HIS A 189 -11.41 -4.56 4.34
CA HIS A 189 -11.38 -3.42 5.26
C HIS A 189 -12.33 -2.30 4.85
N VAL A 190 -12.48 -2.03 3.55
CA VAL A 190 -13.47 -1.06 3.04
C VAL A 190 -14.89 -1.48 3.41
N GLU A 191 -15.24 -2.76 3.24
CA GLU A 191 -16.58 -3.23 3.64
C GLU A 191 -16.86 -3.09 5.12
N VAL A 192 -15.84 -3.18 5.98
CA VAL A 192 -16.00 -3.03 7.43
C VAL A 192 -16.17 -1.57 7.84
N GLU A 193 -15.42 -0.65 7.25
CA GLU A 193 -15.42 0.77 7.64
C GLU A 193 -16.51 1.59 6.94
N PHE A 194 -17.05 1.08 5.83
CA PHE A 194 -18.13 1.70 5.06
C PHE A 194 -19.45 0.92 5.10
N ALA A 195 -19.58 -0.05 6.01
CA ALA A 195 -20.88 -0.56 6.45
C ALA A 195 -21.62 0.49 7.30
#